data_AF-A0A1G4J315-F1
#
_entry.id   AF-A0A1G4J315-F1
#
_cell.length_a   1.000
_cell.length_b   1.000
_cell.length_c   1.000
_cell.angle_alpha   90.00
_cell.angle_beta   90.00
_cell.angle_gamma   90.00
#
_symmetry.space_group_name_H-M   'P 1'
#
loop_
_entity.id
_entity.type
_entity.pdbx_description
1 polymer ?
#
loop_
_entity_poly.entity_id
_entity_poly.type
_entity_poly.pdbx_seq_one_letter_code
_entity_poly.pdbx_strand_id
1 'polypeptide(L)'
;MSYSQHSAFLDGEIEKFQNFGIPELQELDPNVISSLRSTLARELVQRQQKAFRMVNRDEILLAVQKQEKELLRQDLYRVMASVGDLPKDRIGADLIDLQEARDGKFVSLEQLMKDIENLPHVSALDSEDLDAQPLLHEYNQLREGLKGKSIAIREGSRLIPELKGQLDRFESLEHAIQRHGTQPAEYYAEFKHNVLVQAQETARLVETVLQETGKLSKEYLEQLESLISALRTFR
;
A
#
# COMPACT_ATOMS: atom_id res chain seq x y z
N MET A 1 -31.30 3.77 12.05
CA MET A 1 -31.58 5.10 11.43
C MET A 1 -30.86 6.19 12.23
N SER A 2 -30.70 7.42 11.73
CA SER A 2 -30.10 8.50 12.53
C SER A 2 -31.08 9.02 13.60
N TYR A 3 -30.57 9.57 14.71
CA TYR A 3 -31.40 10.14 15.79
C TYR A 3 -32.42 11.17 15.25
N SER A 4 -32.01 11.98 14.28
CA SER A 4 -32.87 12.96 13.59
C SER A 4 -34.01 12.36 12.78
N GLN A 5 -33.85 11.14 12.27
CA GLN A 5 -34.91 10.43 11.54
C GLN A 5 -35.96 9.87 12.51
N HIS A 6 -35.52 9.37 13.67
CA HIS A 6 -36.42 8.89 14.72
C HIS A 6 -37.22 10.03 15.36
N SER A 7 -36.60 11.18 15.59
CA SER A 7 -37.31 12.35 16.11
C SER A 7 -38.37 12.83 15.10
N ALA A 8 -38.01 12.93 13.82
CA ALA A 8 -38.94 13.32 12.77
C ALA A 8 -40.11 12.33 12.61
N PHE A 9 -39.86 11.03 12.75
CA PHE A 9 -40.90 10.01 12.73
C PHE A 9 -41.85 10.13 13.92
N LEU A 10 -41.31 10.29 15.14
CA LEU A 10 -42.13 10.48 16.33
C LEU A 10 -42.96 11.76 16.26
N ASP A 11 -42.39 12.85 15.78
CA ASP A 11 -43.13 14.10 15.61
C ASP A 11 -44.27 13.93 14.59
N GLY A 12 -44.02 13.26 13.47
CA GLY A 12 -45.05 12.97 12.46
C GLY A 12 -46.16 12.03 12.96
N GLU A 13 -45.85 11.05 13.79
CA GLU A 13 -46.87 10.19 14.41
C GLU A 13 -47.68 10.93 15.48
N ILE A 14 -47.03 11.76 16.29
CA ILE A 14 -47.72 12.55 17.32
C ILE A 14 -48.70 13.55 16.69
N GLU A 15 -48.34 14.16 15.56
CA GLU A 15 -49.26 15.01 14.79
C GLU A 15 -50.49 14.24 14.28
N LYS A 16 -50.34 12.99 13.84
CA LYS A 16 -51.47 12.15 13.42
C LYS A 16 -52.41 11.83 14.59
N PHE A 17 -51.87 11.56 15.77
CA PHE A 17 -52.68 11.27 16.97
C PHE A 17 -53.37 12.50 17.56
N GLN A 18 -52.85 13.70 17.34
CA GLN A 18 -53.54 14.95 17.72
C GLN A 18 -54.81 15.20 16.89
N ASN A 19 -54.87 14.66 15.68
CA ASN A 19 -56.03 14.78 14.79
C ASN A 19 -57.10 13.69 15.02
N PHE A 20 -56.99 12.89 16.08
CA PHE A 20 -57.96 11.85 16.39
C PHE A 20 -59.26 12.48 16.92
N GLY A 21 -60.28 12.58 16.07
CA GLY A 21 -61.61 13.09 16.42
C GLY A 21 -62.37 12.13 17.32
N ILE A 22 -63.17 12.67 18.25
CA ILE A 22 -64.08 11.86 19.07
C ILE A 22 -65.20 11.32 18.15
N PRO A 23 -65.47 10.01 18.13
CA PRO A 23 -66.52 9.41 17.31
C PRO A 23 -67.90 10.03 17.56
N GLU A 24 -68.73 10.07 16.54
CA GLU A 24 -70.09 10.58 16.67
C GLU A 24 -70.97 9.62 17.45
N LEU A 25 -71.28 9.98 18.71
CA LEU A 25 -72.31 9.31 19.50
C LEU A 25 -73.68 9.75 18.99
N GLN A 26 -74.51 8.81 18.51
CA GLN A 26 -75.80 9.08 17.85
C GLN A 26 -77.04 8.76 18.72
N GLU A 27 -76.87 8.20 19.92
CA GLU A 27 -77.98 7.58 20.70
C GLU A 27 -78.42 8.35 21.97
N LEU A 28 -77.98 9.59 22.17
CA LEU A 28 -78.23 10.37 23.40
C LEU A 28 -78.86 11.75 23.10
N ASP A 29 -79.40 12.41 24.13
CA ASP A 29 -79.93 13.77 24.02
C ASP A 29 -78.84 14.74 23.51
N PRO A 30 -79.12 15.59 22.49
CA PRO A 30 -78.12 16.48 21.88
C PRO A 30 -77.41 17.42 22.87
N ASN A 31 -78.06 17.82 23.96
CA ASN A 31 -77.43 18.65 25.00
C ASN A 31 -76.47 17.84 25.89
N VAL A 32 -76.77 16.56 26.12
CA VAL A 32 -75.90 15.64 26.88
C VAL A 32 -74.71 15.20 26.04
N ILE A 33 -74.91 14.97 24.73
CA ILE A 33 -73.85 14.63 23.78
C ILE A 33 -72.81 15.74 23.68
N SER A 34 -73.23 17.01 23.55
CA SER A 34 -72.31 18.13 23.42
C SER A 34 -71.46 18.32 24.70
N SER A 35 -72.08 18.18 25.87
CA SER A 35 -71.39 18.24 27.17
C SER A 35 -70.38 17.08 27.34
N LEU A 36 -70.80 15.84 27.05
CA LEU A 36 -69.92 14.67 27.09
C LEU A 36 -68.76 14.77 26.10
N ARG A 37 -69.01 15.19 24.86
CA ARG A 37 -67.96 15.43 23.85
C ARG A 37 -66.97 16.50 24.31
N SER A 38 -67.46 17.60 24.88
CA SER A 38 -66.57 18.66 25.39
C SER A 38 -65.70 18.17 26.56
N THR A 39 -66.25 17.30 27.41
CA THR A 39 -65.55 16.74 28.57
C THR A 39 -64.52 15.69 28.14
N LEU A 40 -64.91 14.78 27.24
CA LEU A 40 -64.01 13.78 26.65
C LEU A 40 -62.89 14.44 25.83
N ALA A 41 -63.19 15.50 25.08
CA ALA A 41 -62.18 16.26 24.35
C ALA A 41 -61.18 16.90 25.31
N ARG A 42 -61.67 17.48 26.41
CA ARG A 42 -60.81 18.09 27.43
C ARG A 42 -59.92 17.05 28.12
N GLU A 43 -60.46 15.90 28.50
CA GLU A 43 -59.67 14.83 29.10
C GLU A 43 -58.65 14.23 28.13
N LEU A 44 -59.03 14.05 26.87
CA LEU A 44 -58.16 13.54 25.81
C LEU A 44 -57.00 14.51 25.56
N VAL A 45 -57.29 15.82 25.43
CA VAL A 45 -56.25 16.85 25.28
C VAL A 45 -55.32 16.88 26.49
N GLN A 46 -55.85 16.80 27.72
CA GLN A 46 -55.01 16.79 28.93
C GLN A 46 -54.11 15.54 29.01
N ARG A 47 -54.62 14.37 28.64
CA ARG A 47 -53.82 13.13 28.61
C ARG A 47 -52.77 13.16 27.50
N GLN A 48 -53.11 13.67 26.32
CA GLN A 48 -52.17 13.85 25.21
C GLN A 48 -51.07 14.85 25.55
N GLN A 49 -51.41 15.99 26.17
CA GLN A 49 -50.41 16.97 26.62
C GLN A 49 -49.46 16.41 27.68
N LYS A 50 -49.91 15.46 28.50
CA LYS A 50 -49.07 14.79 29.50
C LYS A 50 -48.19 13.71 28.87
N ALA A 51 -48.73 12.92 27.93
CA ALA A 51 -48.00 11.85 27.25
C ALA A 51 -46.95 12.39 26.27
N PHE A 52 -47.30 13.40 25.47
CA PHE A 52 -46.46 13.98 24.42
C PHE A 52 -45.55 15.12 24.88
N ARG A 53 -45.30 15.25 26.19
CA ARG A 53 -44.30 16.20 26.70
C ARG A 53 -42.93 15.88 26.12
N MET A 54 -42.15 16.92 25.85
CA MET A 54 -40.81 16.82 25.28
C MET A 54 -39.91 15.84 26.06
N VAL A 55 -39.96 15.88 27.39
CA VAL A 55 -39.19 14.97 28.27
C VAL A 55 -39.50 13.50 28.01
N ASN A 56 -40.78 13.13 27.85
CA ASN A 56 -41.17 11.75 27.57
C ASN A 56 -40.77 11.32 26.15
N ARG A 57 -40.81 12.24 25.19
CA ARG A 57 -40.35 11.97 23.81
C ARG A 57 -38.85 11.69 23.79
N ASP A 58 -38.06 12.49 24.51
CA ASP A 58 -36.61 12.31 24.61
C ASP A 58 -36.24 11.00 25.29
N GLU A 59 -36.97 10.62 26.35
CA GLU A 59 -36.79 9.33 27.03
C GLU A 59 -37.06 8.14 26.08
N ILE A 60 -38.13 8.20 25.28
CA ILE A 60 -38.46 7.16 24.30
C ILE A 60 -37.40 7.11 23.20
N LEU A 61 -36.96 8.25 22.67
CA LEU A 61 -35.89 8.32 21.66
C LEU A 61 -34.60 7.70 22.17
N LEU A 62 -34.24 7.98 23.41
CA LEU A 62 -33.03 7.46 24.04
C LEU A 62 -33.13 5.93 24.27
N ALA A 63 -34.31 5.43 24.62
CA ALA A 63 -34.56 3.99 24.73
C ALA A 63 -34.44 3.27 23.37
N VAL A 64 -35.06 3.82 22.32
CA VAL A 64 -34.97 3.29 20.95
C VAL A 64 -33.52 3.28 20.47
N GLN A 65 -32.78 4.37 20.69
CA GLN A 65 -31.38 4.45 20.27
C GLN A 65 -30.49 3.44 21.00
N LYS A 66 -30.73 3.19 22.29
CA LYS A 66 -30.01 2.16 23.05
C LYS A 66 -30.30 0.76 22.49
N GLN A 67 -31.55 0.48 22.16
CA GLN A 67 -31.94 -0.81 21.60
C GLN A 67 -31.38 -1.03 20.18
N GLU A 68 -31.41 0.00 19.33
CA GLU A 68 -30.78 -0.07 18.00
C GLU A 68 -29.27 -0.27 18.08
N LYS A 69 -28.58 0.39 19.02
CA LYS A 69 -27.15 0.18 19.25
C LYS A 69 -26.84 -1.24 19.67
N GLU A 70 -27.67 -1.83 20.52
CA GLU A 70 -27.48 -3.22 20.97
C GLU A 70 -27.76 -4.22 19.85
N LEU A 71 -28.81 -4.00 19.05
CA LEU A 71 -29.08 -4.81 17.84
C LEU A 71 -27.95 -4.68 16.83
N LEU A 72 -27.49 -3.47 16.54
CA LEU A 72 -26.36 -3.24 15.65
C LEU A 72 -25.10 -3.94 16.15
N ARG A 73 -24.87 -3.94 17.47
CA ARG A 73 -23.72 -4.64 18.07
C ARG A 73 -23.85 -6.16 17.89
N GLN A 74 -25.04 -6.72 18.10
CA GLN A 74 -25.30 -8.15 17.87
C GLN A 74 -25.16 -8.53 16.39
N ASP A 75 -25.68 -7.70 15.48
CA ASP A 75 -25.52 -7.89 14.04
C ASP A 75 -24.07 -7.76 13.61
N LEU A 76 -23.30 -6.83 14.20
CA LEU A 76 -21.88 -6.67 13.92
C LEU A 76 -21.07 -7.87 14.44
N TYR A 77 -21.40 -8.40 15.62
CA TYR A 77 -20.83 -9.67 16.09
C TYR A 77 -21.21 -10.85 15.19
N ARG A 78 -22.44 -10.87 14.66
CA ARG A 78 -22.90 -11.91 13.74
C ARG A 78 -22.19 -11.80 12.39
N VAL A 79 -22.00 -10.58 11.86
CA VAL A 79 -21.21 -10.29 10.66
C VAL A 79 -19.75 -10.69 10.86
N MET A 80 -19.15 -10.33 12.00
CA MET A 80 -17.78 -10.75 12.34
C MET A 80 -17.65 -12.27 12.48
N ALA A 81 -18.68 -12.96 12.93
CA ALA A 81 -18.71 -14.42 13.00
C ALA A 81 -18.95 -15.09 11.64
N SER A 82 -19.68 -14.44 10.72
CA SER A 82 -19.90 -14.93 9.35
C SER A 82 -18.78 -14.56 8.38
N VAL A 83 -17.96 -13.55 8.70
CA VAL A 83 -16.68 -13.26 8.03
C VAL A 83 -15.58 -14.10 8.70
N GLY A 84 -15.74 -15.42 8.67
CA GLY A 84 -14.59 -16.30 8.42
C GLY A 84 -14.45 -16.35 6.90
N ASP A 85 -13.32 -16.09 6.25
CA ASP A 85 -11.98 -16.51 6.59
C ASP A 85 -10.94 -15.55 6.01
N LEU A 86 -10.21 -14.89 6.91
CA LEU A 86 -8.76 -14.79 6.82
C LEU A 86 -8.30 -14.45 8.24
N PRO A 87 -7.79 -15.44 9.01
CA PRO A 87 -7.33 -15.15 10.36
C PRO A 87 -6.25 -14.08 10.28
N LYS A 88 -6.40 -13.01 11.07
CA LYS A 88 -5.42 -11.91 11.17
C LYS A 88 -4.00 -12.46 11.40
N ASP A 89 -3.87 -13.63 12.04
CA ASP A 89 -2.59 -14.30 12.28
C ASP A 89 -1.87 -14.78 11.00
N ARG A 90 -2.56 -14.89 9.85
CA ARG A 90 -1.97 -15.27 8.56
C ARG A 90 -1.63 -14.09 7.64
N ILE A 91 -2.16 -12.90 7.93
CA ILE A 91 -1.85 -11.68 7.19
C ILE A 91 -0.71 -11.01 7.95
N GLY A 92 0.45 -10.84 7.32
CA GLY A 92 1.60 -10.24 7.97
C GLY A 92 1.29 -8.85 8.56
N ALA A 93 1.96 -8.52 9.67
CA ALA A 93 1.63 -7.38 10.52
C ALA A 93 1.55 -6.03 9.77
N ASP A 94 2.34 -5.86 8.69
CA ASP A 94 2.39 -4.61 7.93
C ASP A 94 1.20 -4.45 6.98
N LEU A 95 0.62 -5.55 6.50
CA LEU A 95 -0.62 -5.52 5.70
C LEU A 95 -1.84 -5.19 6.56
N ILE A 96 -1.85 -5.66 7.81
CA ILE A 96 -2.87 -5.29 8.81
C ILE A 96 -2.72 -3.81 9.15
N ASP A 97 -1.49 -3.35 9.39
CA ASP A 97 -1.21 -1.94 9.68
C ASP A 97 -1.57 -1.03 8.49
N LEU A 98 -1.43 -1.47 7.23
CA LEU A 98 -1.90 -0.74 6.05
C LEU A 98 -3.42 -0.62 5.97
N GLN A 99 -4.16 -1.63 6.46
CA GLN A 99 -5.62 -1.61 6.52
C GLN A 99 -6.14 -0.74 7.68
N GLU A 100 -5.39 -0.66 8.78
CA GLU A 100 -5.76 0.08 10.00
C GLU A 100 -5.19 1.52 10.03
N ALA A 101 -4.20 1.85 9.19
CA ALA A 101 -3.55 3.17 9.19
C ALA A 101 -4.37 4.24 8.47
N ARG A 102 -5.14 4.99 9.27
CA ARG A 102 -5.20 6.45 9.12
C ARG A 102 -3.82 7.01 9.48
N ASP A 103 -3.15 7.62 8.51
CA ASP A 103 -2.03 8.56 8.63
C ASP A 103 -0.83 8.16 9.52
N GLY A 104 0.28 7.75 8.87
CA GLY A 104 1.62 8.07 9.38
C GLY A 104 2.50 6.96 9.95
N LYS A 105 2.16 5.67 9.83
CA LYS A 105 3.08 4.58 10.21
C LYS A 105 4.07 4.25 9.10
N PHE A 106 5.35 4.08 9.46
CA PHE A 106 6.42 3.63 8.57
C PHE A 106 6.20 2.18 8.19
N VAL A 107 5.88 1.93 6.92
CA VAL A 107 5.81 0.58 6.36
C VAL A 107 7.20 0.18 5.85
N SER A 108 7.75 -0.91 6.35
CA SER A 108 9.03 -1.42 5.85
C SER A 108 8.79 -2.15 4.54
N LEU A 109 9.39 -1.67 3.45
CA LEU A 109 9.25 -2.29 2.13
C LEU A 109 9.69 -3.76 2.14
N GLU A 110 10.75 -4.09 2.89
CA GLU A 110 11.26 -5.46 3.01
C GLU A 110 10.27 -6.39 3.71
N GLN A 111 9.55 -5.87 4.71
CA GLN A 111 8.58 -6.63 5.47
C GLN A 111 7.27 -6.77 4.71
N LEU A 112 6.82 -5.71 4.02
CA LEU A 112 5.72 -5.75 3.07
C LEU A 112 5.96 -6.78 1.95
N MET A 113 7.18 -6.86 1.41
CA MET A 113 7.54 -7.85 0.40
C MET A 113 7.45 -9.29 0.91
N LYS A 114 7.86 -9.54 2.16
CA LYS A 114 7.70 -10.85 2.82
C LYS A 114 6.24 -11.17 3.07
N ASP A 115 5.47 -10.19 3.51
CA ASP A 115 4.05 -10.34 3.80
C ASP A 115 3.25 -10.64 2.53
N ILE A 116 3.58 -10.01 1.40
CA ILE A 116 3.01 -10.31 0.07
C ILE A 116 3.33 -11.74 -0.38
N GLU A 117 4.55 -12.25 -0.10
CA GLU A 117 4.92 -13.64 -0.41
C GLU A 117 4.12 -14.65 0.42
N ASN A 118 3.79 -14.30 1.66
CA ASN A 118 3.05 -15.14 2.61
C ASN A 118 1.53 -15.10 2.42
N LEU A 119 1.00 -14.22 1.56
CA LEU A 119 -0.43 -14.17 1.28
C LEU A 119 -0.91 -15.52 0.73
N PRO A 120 -2.02 -16.08 1.24
CA PRO A 120 -2.57 -17.32 0.73
C PRO A 120 -3.24 -17.11 -0.64
N HIS A 121 -3.16 -18.13 -1.47
CA HIS A 121 -4.00 -18.24 -2.66
C HIS A 121 -5.37 -18.73 -2.24
N VAL A 122 -6.44 -18.03 -2.64
CA VAL A 122 -7.80 -18.39 -2.27
C VAL A 122 -8.47 -19.00 -3.50
N SER A 123 -8.73 -20.31 -3.45
CA SER A 123 -9.40 -21.02 -4.54
C SER A 123 -10.92 -20.95 -4.37
N ALA A 124 -11.64 -20.70 -5.46
CA ALA A 124 -13.11 -20.65 -5.49
C ALA A 124 -13.81 -22.00 -5.15
N LEU A 125 -13.03 -23.07 -4.91
CA LEU A 125 -13.54 -24.36 -4.46
C LEU A 125 -13.99 -24.34 -2.98
N ASP A 126 -13.50 -23.39 -2.19
CA ASP A 126 -13.83 -23.26 -0.76
C ASP A 126 -14.97 -22.25 -0.48
N SER A 127 -15.52 -21.60 -1.50
CA SER A 127 -16.59 -20.61 -1.37
C SER A 127 -17.93 -21.16 -1.87
N GLU A 128 -18.88 -21.40 -0.97
CA GLU A 128 -20.27 -21.75 -1.32
C GLU A 128 -21.03 -20.60 -2.01
N ASP A 129 -20.47 -19.38 -2.00
CA ASP A 129 -21.02 -18.19 -2.65
C ASP A 129 -20.49 -18.00 -4.09
N LEU A 130 -21.36 -18.29 -5.07
CA LEU A 130 -21.13 -18.05 -6.50
C LEU A 130 -20.89 -16.56 -6.83
N ASP A 131 -21.43 -15.64 -6.02
CA ASP A 131 -21.29 -14.19 -6.21
C ASP A 131 -19.90 -13.66 -5.82
N ALA A 132 -19.10 -14.43 -5.06
CA ALA A 132 -17.76 -14.05 -4.62
C ALA A 132 -16.64 -14.42 -5.63
N GLN A 133 -16.94 -15.24 -6.63
CA GLN A 133 -15.97 -15.70 -7.64
C GLN A 133 -15.21 -14.59 -8.40
N PRO A 134 -15.84 -13.48 -8.86
CA PRO A 134 -15.11 -12.44 -9.59
C PRO A 134 -14.11 -11.69 -8.71
N LEU A 135 -14.46 -11.44 -7.44
CA LEU A 135 -13.59 -10.78 -6.47
C LEU A 135 -12.40 -11.66 -6.06
N LEU A 136 -12.62 -12.97 -5.90
CA LEU A 136 -11.54 -13.93 -5.65
C LEU A 136 -10.56 -14.01 -6.82
N HIS A 137 -11.06 -13.93 -8.05
CA HIS A 137 -10.22 -13.89 -9.23
C HIS A 137 -9.37 -12.62 -9.29
N GLU A 138 -9.98 -11.46 -9.04
CA GLU A 138 -9.27 -10.17 -8.97
C GLU A 138 -8.21 -10.17 -7.87
N TYR A 139 -8.52 -10.68 -6.68
CA TYR A 139 -7.56 -10.82 -5.58
C TYR A 139 -6.37 -11.68 -5.98
N ASN A 140 -6.60 -12.85 -6.59
CA ASN A 140 -5.53 -13.74 -7.01
C ASN A 140 -4.66 -13.13 -8.12
N GLN A 141 -5.26 -12.41 -9.06
CA GLN A 141 -4.52 -11.66 -10.07
C GLN A 141 -3.66 -10.56 -9.44
N LEU A 142 -4.22 -9.80 -8.49
CA LEU A 142 -3.50 -8.75 -7.78
C LEU A 142 -2.33 -9.34 -6.98
N ARG A 143 -2.56 -10.45 -6.29
CA ARG A 143 -1.53 -11.17 -5.52
C ARG A 143 -0.37 -11.62 -6.41
N GLU A 144 -0.65 -12.27 -7.53
CA GLU A 144 0.41 -12.69 -8.46
C GLU A 144 1.13 -11.48 -9.08
N GLY A 145 0.41 -10.40 -9.40
CA GLY A 145 1.00 -9.15 -9.86
C GLY A 145 1.94 -8.51 -8.83
N LEU A 146 1.53 -8.48 -7.55
CA LEU A 146 2.33 -7.96 -6.45
C LEU A 146 3.54 -8.85 -6.15
N LYS A 147 3.38 -10.17 -6.23
CA LYS A 147 4.48 -11.13 -6.11
C LYS A 147 5.52 -10.94 -7.21
N GLY A 148 5.07 -10.78 -8.47
CA GLY A 148 5.95 -10.47 -9.59
C GLY A 148 6.75 -9.18 -9.38
N LYS A 149 6.10 -8.12 -8.87
CA LYS A 149 6.77 -6.85 -8.52
C LYS A 149 7.77 -7.00 -7.37
N SER A 150 7.43 -7.77 -6.34
CA SER A 150 8.34 -8.08 -5.22
C SER A 150 9.61 -8.76 -5.72
N ILE A 151 9.47 -9.78 -6.58
CA ILE A 151 10.62 -10.47 -7.18
C ILE A 151 11.48 -9.51 -8.02
N ALA A 152 10.85 -8.66 -8.85
CA ALA A 152 11.56 -7.68 -9.66
C ALA A 152 12.33 -6.65 -8.80
N ILE A 153 11.73 -6.18 -7.71
CA ILE A 153 12.40 -5.29 -6.76
C ILE A 153 13.60 -6.00 -6.12
N ARG A 154 13.43 -7.26 -5.68
CA ARG A 154 14.49 -8.06 -5.06
C ARG A 154 15.68 -8.24 -6.00
N GLU A 155 15.43 -8.65 -7.24
CA GLU A 155 16.47 -8.78 -8.27
C GLU A 155 17.12 -7.43 -8.59
N GLY A 156 16.32 -6.35 -8.70
CA GLY A 156 16.83 -5.00 -8.90
C GLY A 156 17.78 -4.58 -7.77
N SER A 157 17.40 -4.77 -6.51
CA SER A 157 18.24 -4.47 -5.36
C SER A 157 19.53 -5.29 -5.30
N ARG A 158 19.55 -6.49 -5.91
CA ARG A 158 20.77 -7.31 -6.03
C ARG A 158 21.70 -6.82 -7.14
N LEU A 159 21.15 -6.48 -8.31
CA LEU A 159 21.93 -6.13 -9.49
C LEU A 159 22.41 -4.68 -9.49
N ILE A 160 21.65 -3.76 -8.89
CA ILE A 160 22.01 -2.32 -8.85
C ILE A 160 23.38 -2.09 -8.20
N PRO A 161 23.71 -2.66 -7.04
CA PRO A 161 25.04 -2.51 -6.44
C PRO A 161 26.17 -3.02 -7.34
N GLU A 162 25.95 -4.14 -8.05
CA GLU A 162 26.94 -4.70 -8.96
C GLU A 162 27.17 -3.78 -10.17
N LEU A 163 26.10 -3.29 -10.79
CA LEU A 163 26.17 -2.34 -11.91
C LEU A 163 26.79 -1.02 -11.49
N LYS A 164 26.45 -0.52 -10.29
CA LYS A 164 27.06 0.68 -9.73
C LYS A 164 28.56 0.48 -9.51
N GLY A 165 28.97 -0.66 -8.95
CA GLY A 165 30.38 -0.98 -8.79
C GLY A 165 31.14 -1.08 -10.12
N GLN A 166 30.50 -1.54 -11.19
CA GLN A 166 31.08 -1.51 -12.53
C GLN A 166 31.20 -0.09 -13.07
N LEU A 167 30.16 0.72 -12.89
CA LEU A 167 30.13 2.12 -13.32
C LEU A 167 31.21 2.95 -12.60
N ASP A 168 31.34 2.81 -11.28
CA ASP A 168 32.36 3.49 -10.47
C ASP A 168 33.79 3.15 -10.96
N ARG A 169 34.01 1.90 -11.41
CA ARG A 169 35.30 1.48 -12.01
C ARG A 169 35.53 2.11 -13.38
N PHE A 170 34.49 2.20 -14.21
CA PHE A 170 34.57 2.89 -15.50
C PHE A 170 34.85 4.38 -15.32
N GLU A 171 34.14 5.06 -14.42
CA GLU A 171 34.37 6.47 -14.09
C GLU A 171 35.80 6.69 -13.56
N SER A 172 36.28 5.81 -12.69
CA SER A 172 37.65 5.86 -12.18
C SER A 172 38.69 5.72 -13.29
N LEU A 173 38.45 4.85 -14.26
CA LEU A 173 39.31 4.64 -15.43
C LEU A 173 39.29 5.86 -16.36
N GLU A 174 38.11 6.42 -16.65
CA GLU A 174 37.98 7.64 -17.45
C GLU A 174 38.69 8.83 -16.80
N HIS A 175 38.53 9.01 -15.49
CA HIS A 175 39.25 10.03 -14.75
C HIS A 175 40.76 9.80 -14.75
N ALA A 176 41.23 8.56 -14.66
CA ALA A 176 42.65 8.25 -14.78
C ALA A 176 43.21 8.67 -16.16
N ILE A 177 42.48 8.38 -17.24
CA ILE A 177 42.85 8.78 -18.60
C ILE A 177 42.86 10.31 -18.74
N GLN A 178 41.83 10.98 -18.23
CA GLN A 178 41.74 12.45 -18.25
C GLN A 178 42.88 13.12 -17.47
N ARG A 179 43.35 12.53 -16.36
CA ARG A 179 44.52 13.04 -15.62
C ARG A 179 45.80 12.98 -16.44
N HIS A 180 45.90 12.07 -17.40
CA HIS A 180 47.01 12.00 -18.35
C HIS A 180 46.87 12.98 -19.52
N GLY A 181 45.85 13.85 -19.52
CA GLY A 181 45.71 14.98 -20.43
C GLY A 181 45.07 14.65 -21.78
N THR A 182 44.56 13.42 -21.98
CA THR A 182 43.89 12.98 -23.21
C THR A 182 42.39 12.82 -22.95
N GLN A 183 41.54 13.15 -23.94
CA GLN A 183 40.14 12.79 -23.83
C GLN A 183 39.98 11.26 -23.95
N PRO A 184 39.10 10.62 -23.15
CA PRO A 184 38.94 9.16 -23.19
C PRO A 184 38.64 8.60 -24.58
N ALA A 185 37.79 9.29 -25.36
CA ALA A 185 37.43 8.87 -26.71
C ALA A 185 38.64 8.82 -27.66
N GLU A 186 39.50 9.84 -27.60
CA GLU A 186 40.73 9.91 -28.41
C GLU A 186 41.74 8.85 -27.95
N TYR A 187 41.90 8.70 -26.63
CA TYR A 187 42.77 7.67 -26.05
C TYR A 187 42.39 6.27 -26.52
N TYR A 188 41.11 5.89 -26.50
CA TYR A 188 40.68 4.57 -26.97
C TYR A 188 40.79 4.39 -28.48
N ALA A 189 40.60 5.44 -29.27
CA ALA A 189 40.75 5.39 -30.72
C ALA A 189 42.20 5.15 -31.13
N GLU A 190 43.14 5.82 -30.46
CA GLU A 190 44.57 5.73 -30.75
C GLU A 190 45.29 4.61 -30.00
N PHE A 191 44.67 4.02 -28.97
CA PHE A 191 45.27 3.00 -28.11
C PHE A 191 45.95 1.88 -28.90
N LYS A 192 45.25 1.31 -29.90
CA LYS A 192 45.80 0.23 -30.73
C LYS A 192 47.02 0.68 -31.53
N HIS A 193 47.00 1.90 -32.05
CA HIS A 193 48.12 2.45 -32.80
C HIS A 193 49.32 2.69 -31.88
N ASN A 194 49.09 3.30 -30.72
CA ASN A 194 50.13 3.59 -29.73
C ASN A 194 50.79 2.32 -29.20
N VAL A 195 50.02 1.27 -28.92
CA VAL A 195 50.56 -0.04 -28.53
C VAL A 195 51.40 -0.67 -29.64
N LEU A 196 50.98 -0.57 -30.91
CA LEU A 196 51.75 -1.09 -32.05
C LEU A 196 53.05 -0.32 -32.26
N VAL A 197 53.03 1.01 -32.17
CA VAL A 197 54.22 1.85 -32.29
C VAL A 197 55.21 1.52 -31.17
N GLN A 198 54.75 1.46 -29.92
CA GLN A 198 55.62 1.07 -28.79
C GLN A 198 56.16 -0.36 -28.93
N ALA A 199 55.37 -1.31 -29.44
CA ALA A 199 55.83 -2.66 -29.71
C ALA A 199 56.90 -2.71 -30.83
N GLN A 200 56.75 -1.88 -31.87
CA GLN A 200 57.73 -1.77 -32.96
C GLN A 200 59.01 -1.06 -32.50
N GLU A 201 58.89 -0.04 -31.64
CA GLU A 201 60.03 0.65 -31.04
C GLU A 201 60.81 -0.27 -30.10
N THR A 202 60.13 -1.01 -29.23
CA THR A 202 60.78 -2.01 -28.37
C THR A 202 61.44 -3.13 -29.19
N ALA A 203 60.79 -3.61 -30.26
CA ALA A 203 61.40 -4.58 -31.17
C ALA A 203 62.65 -4.01 -31.88
N ARG A 204 62.59 -2.76 -32.35
CA ARG A 204 63.74 -2.07 -32.94
C ARG A 204 64.87 -1.88 -31.95
N LEU A 205 64.57 -1.49 -30.71
CA LEU A 205 65.56 -1.35 -29.64
C LEU A 205 66.24 -2.69 -29.33
N VAL A 206 65.47 -3.78 -29.29
CA VAL A 206 66.02 -5.13 -29.13
C VAL A 206 66.88 -5.52 -30.33
N GLU A 207 66.47 -5.18 -31.55
CA GLU A 207 67.19 -5.48 -32.79
C GLU A 207 68.50 -4.69 -32.91
N THR A 208 68.50 -3.38 -32.64
CA THR A 208 69.73 -2.56 -32.62
C THR A 208 70.70 -3.04 -31.55
N VAL A 209 70.19 -3.39 -30.36
CA VAL A 209 71.02 -3.95 -29.29
C VAL A 209 71.61 -5.32 -29.68
N LEU A 210 70.87 -6.17 -30.39
CA LEU A 210 71.35 -7.45 -30.91
C LEU A 210 72.39 -7.28 -32.03
N GLN A 211 72.21 -6.28 -32.91
CA GLN A 211 73.07 -6.02 -34.07
C GLN A 211 74.38 -5.30 -33.70
N GLU A 212 74.36 -4.34 -32.78
CA GLU A 212 75.54 -3.51 -32.47
C GLU A 212 76.61 -4.21 -31.61
N THR A 213 76.25 -5.22 -30.80
CA THR A 213 77.18 -5.70 -29.77
C THR A 213 77.30 -7.21 -29.58
N GLY A 214 76.31 -8.01 -29.99
CA GLY A 214 76.26 -9.43 -29.57
C GLY A 214 76.30 -9.65 -28.04
N LYS A 215 76.28 -8.57 -27.25
CA LYS A 215 76.33 -8.47 -25.79
C LYS A 215 75.78 -7.11 -25.36
N LEU A 216 74.62 -7.11 -24.71
CA LEU A 216 73.92 -5.89 -24.30
C LEU A 216 74.82 -4.92 -23.49
N SER A 217 74.77 -3.64 -23.85
CA SER A 217 75.27 -2.54 -23.01
C SER A 217 74.44 -2.44 -21.71
N LYS A 218 75.07 -2.05 -20.61
CA LYS A 218 74.43 -1.97 -19.28
C LYS A 218 73.23 -1.01 -19.25
N GLU A 219 73.29 0.11 -19.97
CA GLU A 219 72.19 1.09 -20.02
C GLU A 219 70.94 0.54 -20.72
N TYR A 220 71.13 -0.19 -21.83
CA TYR A 220 70.03 -0.83 -22.54
C TYR A 220 69.47 -2.03 -21.77
N LEU A 221 70.31 -2.76 -21.03
CA LEU A 221 69.86 -3.78 -20.08
C LEU A 221 69.01 -3.19 -18.96
N GLU A 222 69.41 -2.07 -18.36
CA GLU A 222 68.65 -1.40 -17.31
C GLU A 222 67.31 -0.88 -17.83
N GLN A 223 67.25 -0.36 -19.06
CA GLN A 223 66.00 0.03 -19.70
C GLN A 223 65.09 -1.18 -19.98
N LEU A 224 65.64 -2.29 -20.51
CA LEU A 224 64.90 -3.53 -20.74
C LEU A 224 64.45 -4.18 -19.44
N GLU A 225 65.28 -4.18 -18.40
CA GLU A 225 64.92 -4.67 -17.07
C GLU A 225 63.86 -3.78 -16.43
N SER A 226 63.88 -2.46 -16.63
CA SER A 226 62.81 -1.56 -16.17
C SER A 226 61.49 -1.84 -16.87
N LEU A 227 61.52 -2.11 -18.18
CA LEU A 227 60.34 -2.46 -18.97
C LEU A 227 59.80 -3.84 -18.59
N ILE A 228 60.67 -4.84 -18.41
CA ILE A 228 60.30 -6.19 -18.00
C ILE A 228 59.78 -6.21 -16.56
N SER A 229 60.39 -5.44 -15.66
CA SER A 229 59.91 -5.33 -14.27
C SER A 229 58.57 -4.60 -14.21
N ALA A 230 58.38 -3.52 -14.97
CA ALA A 230 57.09 -2.86 -15.13
C ALA A 230 56.02 -3.83 -15.66
N LEU A 231 56.34 -4.65 -16.67
CA LEU A 231 55.42 -5.66 -17.21
C LEU A 231 55.12 -6.80 -16.23
N ARG A 232 56.07 -7.19 -15.37
CA ARG A 232 55.87 -8.22 -14.34
C ARG A 232 55.01 -7.75 -13.17
N THR A 233 55.05 -6.46 -12.84
CA THR A 233 54.20 -5.87 -11.79
C THR A 233 52.73 -5.71 -12.18
N PHE A 234 52.38 -5.87 -13.46
CA PHE A 234 50.99 -5.83 -13.95
C PHE A 234 50.28 -7.20 -13.96
N ARG A 235 50.92 -8.25 -13.41
CA ARG A 235 50.38 -9.61 -13.32
C ARG A 235 49.99 -9.94 -11.88
#